data_AF-A0A838WD00-F1
#
_entry.id   AF-A0A838WD00-F1
#
_cell.length_a   1.000
_cell.length_b   1.000
_cell.length_c   1.000
_cell.angle_alpha   90.00
_cell.angle_beta   90.00
_cell.angle_gamma   90.00
#
_symmetry.space_group_name_H-M   'P 1'
#
loop_
_entity.id
_entity.type
_entity.pdbx_description
1 polymer ?
#
loop_
_entity_poly.entity_id
_entity_poly.type
_entity_poly.pdbx_seq_one_letter_code
_entity_poly.pdbx_strand_id
1 'polypeptide(L)'
;MYFMLVAYAMENYLKAALVQRHARTWKPEVERSGKLPQALKNHDLVELAQQVGFTLDLPEEDLLRRLERCSVWFGRYPIPLNARDLGPRAFSDGQQYNLSWFGGNDLDSVQALLQRFRTSFG
;
A
#
# COMPACT_ATOMS: atom_id res chain seq x y z
N MET A 1 -9.94 -12.50 -4.79
CA MET A 1 -9.33 -11.96 -6.03
C MET A 1 -9.52 -10.45 -6.19
N TYR A 2 -10.73 -9.89 -5.94
CA TYR A 2 -10.99 -8.43 -6.03
C TYR A 2 -9.97 -7.56 -5.25
N PHE A 3 -9.83 -7.77 -3.93
CA PHE A 3 -8.94 -6.96 -3.08
C PHE A 3 -7.45 -7.07 -3.46
N MET A 4 -7.01 -8.19 -4.05
CA MET A 4 -5.63 -8.31 -4.56
C MET A 4 -5.40 -7.39 -5.74
N LEU A 5 -6.35 -7.30 -6.68
CA LEU A 5 -6.26 -6.38 -7.82
C LEU A 5 -6.33 -4.93 -7.36
N VAL A 6 -7.18 -4.63 -6.37
CA VAL A 6 -7.22 -3.31 -5.71
C VAL A 6 -5.86 -2.98 -5.09
N ALA A 7 -5.23 -3.92 -4.38
CA ALA A 7 -3.93 -3.71 -3.76
C ALA A 7 -2.85 -3.39 -4.81
N TYR A 8 -2.79 -4.14 -5.92
CA TYR A 8 -1.86 -3.84 -7.02
C TYR A 8 -2.15 -2.48 -7.68
N ALA A 9 -3.43 -2.13 -7.85
CA ALA A 9 -3.82 -0.83 -8.39
C ALA A 9 -3.38 0.32 -7.46
N MET A 10 -3.57 0.17 -6.15
CA MET A 10 -3.12 1.12 -5.13
C MET A 10 -1.60 1.26 -5.14
N GLU A 11 -0.87 0.14 -5.18
CA GLU A 11 0.59 0.14 -5.24
C GLU A 11 1.09 0.92 -6.47
N ASN A 12 0.51 0.64 -7.65
CA ASN A 12 0.86 1.32 -8.89
C ASN A 12 0.56 2.82 -8.83
N TYR A 13 -0.58 3.21 -8.25
CA TYR A 13 -0.96 4.61 -8.11
C TYR A 13 0.01 5.38 -7.20
N LEU A 14 0.33 4.82 -6.02
CA LEU A 14 1.28 5.43 -5.09
C LEU A 14 2.69 5.54 -5.69
N LYS A 15 3.15 4.50 -6.39
CA LYS A 15 4.44 4.53 -7.10
C LYS A 15 4.46 5.56 -8.22
N ALA A 16 3.36 5.73 -8.95
CA ALA A 16 3.24 6.77 -9.97
C ALA A 16 3.33 8.18 -9.34
N ALA A 17 2.65 8.41 -8.22
CA ALA A 17 2.73 9.67 -7.48
C ALA A 17 4.15 9.95 -6.97
N LEU A 18 4.88 8.93 -6.48
CA LEU A 18 6.30 9.06 -6.11
C LEU A 18 7.18 9.44 -7.30
N VAL A 19 7.00 8.76 -8.44
CA VAL A 19 7.74 9.07 -9.67
C VAL A 19 7.49 10.50 -10.10
N GLN A 20 6.23 10.97 -10.06
CA GLN A 20 5.88 12.35 -10.41
C GLN A 20 6.55 13.35 -9.46
N ARG A 21 6.51 13.10 -8.15
CA ARG A 21 7.11 13.96 -7.12
C ARG A 21 8.64 14.07 -7.26
N HIS A 22 9.30 12.97 -7.59
CA HIS A 22 10.77 12.87 -7.68
C HIS A 22 11.31 12.85 -9.11
N ALA A 23 10.50 13.20 -10.11
CA ALA A 23 10.85 13.09 -11.53
C ALA A 23 12.16 13.81 -11.87
N ARG A 24 12.39 15.00 -11.28
CA ARG A 24 13.59 15.81 -11.54
C ARG A 24 14.88 15.15 -11.04
N THR A 25 14.81 14.39 -9.95
CA THR A 25 15.97 13.72 -9.35
C THR A 25 16.15 12.31 -9.89
N TRP A 26 15.08 11.54 -10.00
CA TRP A 26 15.16 10.12 -10.37
C TRP A 26 15.38 9.89 -11.85
N LYS A 27 14.81 10.72 -12.74
CA LYS A 27 14.97 10.53 -14.19
C LYS A 27 16.44 10.48 -14.62
N PRO A 28 17.29 11.49 -14.34
CA PRO A 28 18.71 11.43 -14.70
C PRO A 28 19.48 10.30 -13.97
N GLU A 29 19.10 9.94 -12.75
CA GLU A 29 19.73 8.84 -12.03
C GLU A 29 19.44 7.47 -12.67
N VAL A 30 18.19 7.26 -13.09
CA VAL A 30 17.74 6.06 -13.80
C VAL A 30 18.38 6.00 -15.18
N GLU A 31 18.43 7.10 -15.93
CA GLU A 31 19.09 7.17 -17.23
C GLU A 31 20.59 6.84 -17.14
N ARG A 32 21.26 7.28 -16.06
CA ARG A 32 22.69 7.01 -15.84
C ARG A 32 22.97 5.58 -15.36
N SER A 33 22.14 5.05 -14.45
CA SER A 33 22.43 3.78 -13.77
C SER A 33 21.69 2.57 -14.35
N GLY A 34 20.61 2.80 -15.09
CA GLY A 34 19.66 1.77 -15.54
C GLY A 34 18.87 1.10 -14.41
N LYS A 35 18.97 1.61 -13.16
CA LYS A 35 18.37 0.98 -11.98
C LYS A 35 17.17 1.78 -11.49
N LEU A 36 16.13 1.06 -11.07
CA LEU A 36 14.98 1.68 -10.39
C LEU A 36 15.39 2.24 -9.03
N PRO A 37 14.86 3.42 -8.64
CA PRO A 37 15.01 3.99 -7.31
C PRO A 37 14.58 2.99 -6.24
N GLN A 38 15.32 2.94 -5.13
CA GLN A 38 15.07 1.96 -4.07
C GLN A 38 13.66 2.09 -3.48
N ALA A 39 13.13 3.32 -3.38
CA ALA A 39 11.78 3.61 -2.92
C ALA A 39 10.68 2.89 -3.73
N LEU A 40 10.88 2.65 -5.03
CA LEU A 40 9.91 1.98 -5.90
C LEU A 40 9.93 0.46 -5.80
N LYS A 41 10.95 -0.12 -5.15
CA LYS A 41 11.06 -1.57 -4.93
C LYS A 41 10.30 -2.05 -3.70
N ASN A 42 9.78 -1.13 -2.90
CA ASN A 42 8.97 -1.46 -1.74
C ASN A 42 7.55 -1.89 -2.16
N HIS A 43 6.92 -2.74 -1.35
CA HIS A 43 5.52 -3.17 -1.48
C HIS A 43 4.65 -2.75 -0.28
N ASP A 44 5.23 -2.14 0.75
CA ASP A 44 4.51 -1.61 1.91
C ASP A 44 3.66 -0.41 1.47
N LEU A 45 2.34 -0.59 1.45
CA LEU A 45 1.41 0.45 1.00
C LEU A 45 1.35 1.64 1.95
N VAL A 46 1.57 1.42 3.25
CA VAL A 46 1.57 2.46 4.27
C VAL A 46 2.81 3.33 4.11
N GLU A 47 3.98 2.73 3.94
CA GLU A 47 5.23 3.45 3.71
C GLU A 47 5.17 4.24 2.40
N LEU A 48 4.66 3.63 1.31
CA LEU A 48 4.47 4.32 0.04
C LEU A 48 3.53 5.54 0.18
N ALA A 49 2.43 5.40 0.92
CA ALA A 49 1.51 6.51 1.22
C ALA A 49 2.19 7.64 2.01
N GLN A 50 3.00 7.29 3.02
CA GLN A 50 3.74 8.28 3.80
C GLN A 50 4.82 8.98 2.95
N GLN A 51 5.52 8.25 2.07
CA GLN A 51 6.54 8.83 1.18
C GLN A 51 5.94 9.82 0.15
N VAL A 52 4.69 9.63 -0.28
CA VAL A 52 3.98 10.64 -1.09
C VAL A 52 3.44 11.81 -0.26
N GLY A 53 3.61 11.79 1.07
CA GLY A 53 3.15 12.83 1.98
C GLY A 53 1.67 12.71 2.36
N PHE A 54 1.07 11.53 2.14
CA PHE A 54 -0.30 11.28 2.55
C PHE A 54 -0.36 10.97 4.05
N THR A 55 -1.26 11.65 4.76
CA THR A 55 -1.50 11.37 6.19
C THR A 55 -2.66 10.39 6.30
N LEU A 56 -2.36 9.22 6.87
CA LEU A 56 -3.33 8.16 7.13
C LEU A 56 -3.91 8.33 8.52
N ASP A 57 -5.22 8.12 8.66
CA ASP A 57 -5.80 7.79 9.95
C ASP A 57 -5.71 6.27 10.23
N LEU A 58 -6.09 5.84 11.43
CA LEU A 58 -6.01 4.43 11.83
C LEU A 58 -6.89 3.50 10.96
N PRO A 59 -8.15 3.84 10.63
CA PRO A 59 -8.95 3.05 9.69
C PRO A 59 -8.30 2.88 8.30
N GLU A 60 -7.64 3.92 7.80
CA GLU A 60 -6.98 3.87 6.49
C GLU A 60 -5.68 3.08 6.52
N GLU A 61 -4.91 3.20 7.60
CA GLU A 61 -3.75 2.34 7.85
C GLU A 61 -4.18 0.87 7.91
N ASP A 62 -5.26 0.55 8.66
CA ASP A 62 -5.82 -0.81 8.71
C ASP A 62 -6.13 -1.33 7.31
N LEU A 63 -6.86 -0.53 6.53
CA LEU A 63 -7.28 -0.93 5.20
C LEU A 63 -6.09 -1.15 4.26
N LEU A 64 -5.09 -0.27 4.28
CA LEU A 64 -3.88 -0.42 3.47
C LEU A 64 -3.08 -1.67 3.88
N ARG A 65 -2.95 -1.95 5.17
CA ARG A 65 -2.26 -3.16 5.66
C ARG A 65 -3.01 -4.45 5.28
N ARG A 66 -4.34 -4.42 5.29
CA ARG A 66 -5.15 -5.55 4.79
C ARG A 66 -5.00 -5.75 3.29
N LEU A 67 -4.97 -4.67 2.50
CA LEU A 67 -4.72 -4.73 1.06
C LEU A 67 -3.30 -5.23 0.75
N GLU A 68 -2.28 -4.77 1.47
CA GLU A 68 -0.91 -5.28 1.35
C GLU A 68 -0.84 -6.78 1.59
N ARG A 69 -1.52 -7.29 2.63
CA ARG A 69 -1.62 -8.73 2.87
C ARG A 69 -2.22 -9.48 1.68
N CYS A 70 -3.20 -8.89 0.99
CA CYS A 70 -3.77 -9.44 -0.24
C CYS A 70 -2.79 -9.50 -1.40
N SER A 71 -1.96 -8.47 -1.59
CA SER A 71 -0.93 -8.45 -2.65
C SER A 71 0.21 -9.44 -2.36
N VAL A 72 0.57 -9.65 -1.09
CA VAL A 72 1.63 -10.58 -0.70
C VAL A 72 1.19 -12.03 -0.87
N TRP A 73 0.08 -12.46 -0.26
CA TRP A 73 -0.29 -13.88 -0.30
C TRP A 73 -1.79 -14.17 -0.19
N PHE A 74 -2.56 -13.40 0.58
CA PHE A 74 -3.94 -13.78 0.96
C PHE A 74 -4.90 -13.88 -0.23
N GLY A 75 -4.60 -13.18 -1.33
CA GLY A 75 -5.36 -13.31 -2.57
C GLY A 75 -5.01 -14.53 -3.43
N ARG A 76 -3.89 -15.22 -3.15
CA ARG A 76 -3.27 -16.25 -4.01
C ARG A 76 -3.13 -17.61 -3.33
N TYR A 77 -2.93 -17.63 -2.02
CA TYR A 77 -2.65 -18.84 -1.24
C TYR A 77 -3.56 -18.91 -0.01
N PRO A 78 -4.02 -20.12 0.38
CA PRO A 78 -4.85 -20.29 1.57
C PRO A 78 -4.09 -20.04 2.88
N ILE A 79 -2.75 -20.08 2.85
CA ILE A 79 -1.86 -19.89 4.00
C ILE A 79 -0.62 -19.10 3.55
N PRO A 80 -0.01 -18.26 4.40
CA PRO A 80 1.22 -17.57 4.04
C PRO A 80 2.41 -18.53 4.00
N LEU A 81 3.44 -18.13 3.27
CA LEU A 81 4.71 -18.85 3.24
C LEU A 81 5.51 -18.72 4.55
N ASN A 82 5.25 -17.67 5.34
CA ASN A 82 5.91 -17.47 6.64
C ASN A 82 4.86 -17.42 7.77
N ALA A 83 5.12 -18.13 8.87
CA ALA A 83 4.23 -18.16 10.03
C ALA A 83 4.00 -16.75 10.66
N ARG A 84 5.00 -15.87 10.57
CA ARG A 84 4.91 -14.47 11.05
C ARG A 84 3.83 -13.63 10.34
N ASP A 85 3.32 -14.08 9.20
CA ASP A 85 2.29 -13.36 8.43
C ASP A 85 0.86 -13.77 8.83
N LEU A 86 0.70 -14.71 9.77
CA LEU A 86 -0.59 -15.08 10.38
C LEU A 86 -0.96 -14.22 11.59
N GLY A 87 0.04 -13.64 12.27
CA GLY A 87 -0.13 -12.92 13.52
C GLY A 87 -0.60 -11.47 13.36
N PRO A 88 -0.92 -10.80 14.48
CA PRO A 88 -1.24 -9.39 14.48
C PRO A 88 -0.05 -8.54 14.02
N ARG A 89 -0.35 -7.32 13.55
CA ARG A 89 0.64 -6.32 13.14
C ARG A 89 0.56 -5.12 14.07
N ALA A 90 1.72 -4.53 14.36
CA ALA A 90 1.82 -3.26 15.06
C ALA A 90 1.41 -2.11 14.13
N PHE A 91 0.61 -1.19 14.64
CA PHE A 91 0.14 0.01 13.93
C PHE A 91 0.84 1.27 14.43
N SER A 92 0.61 2.41 13.78
CA SER A 92 1.20 3.69 14.15
C SER A 92 0.89 4.16 15.58
N ASP A 93 -0.21 3.68 16.18
CA ASP A 93 -0.58 3.92 17.59
C ASP A 93 0.16 3.00 18.60
N GLY A 94 1.00 2.09 18.12
CA GLY A 94 1.73 1.12 18.92
C GLY A 94 0.89 -0.10 19.34
N GLN A 95 -0.38 -0.17 18.97
CA GLN A 95 -1.27 -1.31 19.27
C GLN A 95 -1.16 -2.40 18.21
N GLN A 96 -1.62 -3.60 18.57
CA GLN A 96 -1.60 -4.79 17.73
C GLN A 96 -2.99 -5.07 17.16
N TYR A 97 -3.11 -5.14 15.84
CA TYR A 97 -4.39 -5.39 15.16
C TYR A 97 -4.35 -6.66 14.32
N ASN A 98 -5.50 -7.31 14.21
CA ASN A 98 -5.67 -8.50 13.38
C ASN A 98 -6.17 -8.13 11.99
N LEU A 99 -5.37 -8.45 10.97
CA LEU A 99 -5.65 -8.17 9.56
C LEU A 99 -6.39 -9.30 8.84
N SER A 100 -6.90 -10.33 9.53
CA SER A 100 -7.44 -11.53 8.89
C SER A 100 -8.88 -11.41 8.41
N TRP A 101 -9.55 -10.30 8.72
CA TRP A 101 -10.96 -10.14 8.42
C TRP A 101 -11.21 -9.02 7.40
N PHE A 102 -12.05 -9.33 6.42
CA PHE A 102 -12.70 -8.35 5.55
C PHE A 102 -14.21 -8.40 5.84
N GLY A 103 -14.79 -7.23 6.09
CA GLY A 103 -16.21 -7.01 6.35
C GLY A 103 -16.97 -6.48 5.13
N GLY A 104 -18.30 -6.42 5.26
CA GLY A 104 -19.20 -5.96 4.20
C GLY A 104 -18.96 -4.51 3.76
N ASN A 105 -18.48 -3.65 4.67
CA ASN A 105 -18.27 -2.22 4.41
C ASN A 105 -16.87 -1.89 3.85
N ASP A 106 -16.02 -2.91 3.60
CA ASP A 106 -14.68 -2.67 3.08
C ASP A 106 -14.69 -2.10 1.67
N LEU A 107 -15.68 -2.45 0.86
CA LEU A 107 -15.81 -1.90 -0.49
C LEU A 107 -15.99 -0.38 -0.44
N ASP A 108 -16.88 0.09 0.44
CA ASP A 108 -17.15 1.51 0.64
C ASP A 108 -15.91 2.23 1.20
N SER A 109 -15.20 1.57 2.12
CA SER A 109 -13.97 2.09 2.72
C SER A 109 -12.84 2.24 1.69
N VAL A 110 -12.68 1.26 0.80
CA VAL A 110 -11.73 1.33 -0.33
C VAL A 110 -12.09 2.46 -1.28
N GLN A 111 -13.38 2.61 -1.61
CA GLN A 111 -13.83 3.68 -2.49
C GLN A 111 -13.60 5.06 -1.85
N ALA A 112 -13.91 5.22 -0.56
CA ALA A 112 -13.66 6.46 0.17
C ALA A 112 -12.17 6.82 0.19
N LEU A 113 -11.30 5.84 0.47
CA LEU A 113 -9.85 6.04 0.46
C LEU A 113 -9.35 6.45 -0.93
N LEU A 114 -9.79 5.76 -1.99
CA LEU A 114 -9.45 6.10 -3.37
C LEU A 114 -9.86 7.53 -3.73
N GLN A 115 -11.03 7.98 -3.29
CA GLN A 115 -11.47 9.35 -3.52
C GLN A 115 -10.58 10.36 -2.78
N ARG A 116 -10.23 10.11 -1.52
CA ARG A 116 -9.31 10.99 -0.76
C ARG A 116 -7.94 11.08 -1.43
N PHE A 117 -7.40 9.97 -1.91
CA PHE A 117 -6.14 9.96 -2.66
C PHE A 117 -6.24 10.80 -3.93
N ARG A 118 -7.32 10.65 -4.71
CA ARG A 118 -7.55 11.44 -5.93
C ARG A 118 -7.62 12.94 -5.65
N THR A 119 -8.28 13.37 -4.58
CA THR A 119 -8.35 14.79 -4.21
C THR A 119 -7.00 15.35 -3.74
N SER A 120 -6.11 14.49 -3.22
CA SER A 120 -4.82 14.91 -2.68
C SER A 120 -3.70 15.00 -3.73
N PHE A 121 -3.83 14.25 -4.84
CA PHE A 121 -2.77 14.11 -5.85
C PHE A 121 -3.23 14.29 -7.31
N GLY A 122 -4.53 14.43 -7.58
CA GLY A 122 -5.11 14.70 -8.91
C GLY A 122 -5.27 16.19 -9.16
#